data_AF-A0ABD2WRS0-F1
#
_entry.id   AF-A0ABD2WRS0-F1
#
_cell.length_a   1.000
_cell.length_b   1.000
_cell.length_c   1.000
_cell.angle_alpha   90.00
_cell.angle_beta   90.00
_cell.angle_gamma   90.00
#
_symmetry.space_group_name_H-M   'P 1'
#
loop_
_entity.id
_entity.type
_entity.pdbx_description
1 polymer ?
#
loop_
_entity_poly.entity_id
_entity_poly.type
_entity_poly.pdbx_seq_one_letter_code
_entity_poly.pdbx_strand_id
1 'polypeptide(L)'
;MDLNTDGLSLNKSNPYQFWPIQFRITNIVGFKPLIAGICKGPDKPSDINLFFQQLIDEYKDVKRRGGLLINKKKISIIFENFIADAPARALILNHLSHNGTEPCSKCKVSGYKYKNRTMVFPGIDFEKRNDKDYKALVYDDHQKGKKPLFKLDISPTLHTPFEIIHLVYLGLTVKHLEAWINGKYEYTAKLSKLFSEELSQRYLHLNKFCPNDFARRPRSLLKPGKLKATEFRHFLLYASSVVCEEIIPMNQLVHLRHLIIAMRIFCQNNITEEQFLIAETCLKVYVTFAPNLYTLAFVSYNVHAVQHIVDDARLCGNLEKISAFTYENNMPLFKKNIRNHPKPLQQLTNRLQEKQGIQHKMLDKSCSNYSKVSIQHTEGPIPVELTS
;
A
#
# COMPACT_ATOMS: atom_id res chain seq x y z
N MET A 1 -2.06 -16.09 -1.26
CA MET A 1 -1.55 -15.41 -0.03
C MET A 1 -0.71 -14.22 -0.42
N ASP A 2 -0.77 -13.13 0.33
CA ASP A 2 0.10 -11.97 0.12
C ASP A 2 1.19 -11.88 1.20
N LEU A 3 2.33 -11.31 0.84
CA LEU A 3 3.42 -10.93 1.75
C LEU A 3 3.58 -9.41 1.79
N ASN A 4 4.10 -8.91 2.90
CA ASN A 4 4.49 -7.52 3.07
C ASN A 4 5.65 -7.40 4.06
N THR A 5 6.51 -6.40 3.86
CA THR A 5 7.46 -5.95 4.88
C THR A 5 7.64 -4.45 4.78
N ASP A 6 7.86 -3.80 5.92
CA ASP A 6 8.25 -2.40 6.01
C ASP A 6 9.03 -2.15 7.31
N GLY A 7 9.81 -1.07 7.35
CA GLY A 7 10.59 -0.66 8.50
C GLY A 7 9.78 0.16 9.50
N LEU A 8 9.82 -0.22 10.77
CA LEU A 8 9.14 0.49 11.86
C LEU A 8 10.11 0.87 12.97
N SER A 9 10.36 2.16 13.15
CA SER A 9 11.06 2.68 14.33
C SER A 9 10.17 2.58 15.56
N LEU A 10 10.67 1.99 16.65
CA LEU A 10 9.86 1.74 17.86
C LEU A 10 9.54 3.02 18.66
N ASN A 11 10.52 3.92 18.80
CA ASN A 11 10.33 5.25 19.37
C ASN A 11 11.42 6.19 18.79
N LYS A 12 11.34 7.51 19.07
CA LYS A 12 12.29 8.50 18.52
C LYS A 12 13.71 8.39 19.08
N SER A 13 13.90 7.78 20.26
CA SER A 13 15.17 7.70 20.98
C SER A 13 15.84 6.31 20.91
N ASN A 14 15.16 5.32 20.33
CA ASN A 14 15.62 3.95 20.21
C ASN A 14 16.23 3.79 18.82
N PRO A 15 17.53 3.43 18.75
CA PRO A 15 18.20 3.25 17.46
C PRO A 15 17.68 2.04 16.70
N TYR A 16 16.93 1.13 17.35
CA TYR A 16 16.45 -0.10 16.73
C TYR A 16 15.15 0.10 15.93
N GLN A 17 15.15 -0.52 14.75
CA GLN A 17 14.00 -0.68 13.86
C GLN A 17 13.55 -2.14 13.84
N PHE A 18 12.25 -2.33 13.66
CA PHE A 18 11.65 -3.63 13.39
C PHE A 18 11.30 -3.74 11.91
N TRP A 19 11.62 -4.89 11.33
CA TRP A 19 11.26 -5.27 9.97
C TRP A 19 10.47 -6.57 10.05
N PRO A 20 9.13 -6.49 10.27
CA PRO A 20 8.27 -7.65 10.25
C PRO A 20 8.09 -8.19 8.83
N ILE A 21 8.05 -9.50 8.71
CA ILE A 21 7.50 -10.21 7.56
C ILE A 21 6.05 -10.51 7.89
N GLN A 22 5.14 -9.86 7.19
CA GLN A 22 3.71 -10.04 7.34
C GLN A 22 3.17 -10.87 6.19
N PHE A 23 2.09 -11.61 6.45
CA PHE A 23 1.34 -12.29 5.41
C PHE A 23 -0.17 -12.18 5.63
N ARG A 24 -0.93 -12.32 4.55
CA ARG A 24 -2.39 -12.35 4.58
C ARG A 24 -2.93 -13.49 3.72
N ILE A 25 -3.95 -14.17 4.23
CA ILE A 25 -4.70 -15.18 3.47
C ILE A 25 -5.77 -14.45 2.65
N THR A 26 -5.58 -14.42 1.33
CA THR A 26 -6.34 -13.60 0.37
C THR A 26 -7.71 -14.15 0.05
N ASN A 27 -7.88 -15.48 0.09
CA ASN A 27 -9.15 -16.16 -0.18
C ASN A 27 -10.09 -16.21 1.03
N ILE A 28 -9.73 -15.60 2.15
CA ILE A 28 -10.60 -15.44 3.32
C ILE A 28 -10.91 -13.95 3.49
N VAL A 29 -12.17 -13.57 3.27
CA VAL A 29 -12.63 -12.18 3.36
C VAL A 29 -12.40 -11.66 4.78
N GLY A 30 -11.83 -10.46 4.89
CA GLY A 30 -11.58 -9.80 6.19
C GLY A 30 -10.42 -10.39 7.00
N PHE A 31 -9.65 -11.34 6.45
CA PHE A 31 -8.50 -11.90 7.15
C PHE A 31 -7.43 -10.83 7.42
N LYS A 32 -7.10 -10.65 8.71
CA LYS A 32 -6.10 -9.66 9.13
C LYS A 32 -4.68 -10.18 8.88
N PRO A 33 -3.72 -9.31 8.55
CA PRO A 33 -2.33 -9.72 8.41
C PRO A 33 -1.79 -10.37 9.69
N LEU A 34 -1.08 -11.47 9.52
CA LEU A 34 -0.32 -12.15 10.56
C LEU A 34 1.18 -11.90 10.37
N ILE A 35 1.94 -12.15 11.42
CA ILE A 35 3.39 -11.96 11.43
C ILE A 35 4.05 -13.33 11.29
N ALA A 36 4.83 -13.53 10.23
CA ALA A 36 5.65 -14.73 10.05
C ALA A 36 6.98 -14.63 10.80
N GLY A 37 7.57 -13.43 10.85
CA GLY A 37 8.86 -13.21 11.51
C GLY A 37 9.14 -11.72 11.70
N ILE A 38 10.11 -11.40 12.55
CA ILE A 38 10.52 -10.02 12.81
C ILE A 38 12.04 -9.97 12.89
N CYS A 39 12.66 -9.19 12.00
CA CYS A 39 14.05 -8.80 12.16
C CYS A 39 14.12 -7.52 13.01
N LYS A 40 15.05 -7.49 13.96
CA LYS A 40 15.37 -6.29 14.75
C LYS A 40 16.83 -5.95 14.49
N GLY A 41 17.09 -4.71 14.11
CA GLY A 41 18.44 -4.18 13.91
C GLY A 41 18.48 -2.68 14.12
N PRO A 42 19.68 -2.07 14.23
CA PRO A 42 19.82 -0.61 14.20
C PRO A 42 19.38 -0.03 12.86
N ASP A 43 19.51 -0.83 11.79
CA ASP A 43 19.20 -0.46 10.42
C ASP A 43 18.28 -1.49 9.77
N LYS A 44 17.90 -1.21 8.52
CA LYS A 44 17.26 -2.17 7.63
C LYS A 44 18.10 -3.46 7.47
N PRO A 45 17.48 -4.61 7.17
CA PRO A 45 18.20 -5.86 6.96
C PRO A 45 19.34 -5.69 5.95
N SER A 46 20.57 -6.03 6.37
CA SER A 46 21.77 -5.91 5.55
C SER A 46 21.90 -7.05 4.54
N ASP A 47 21.56 -8.27 4.95
CA ASP A 47 21.46 -9.44 4.08
C ASP A 47 20.00 -9.87 3.92
N ILE A 48 19.44 -9.57 2.75
CA ILE A 48 18.06 -9.90 2.42
C ILE A 48 17.84 -11.42 2.22
N ASN A 49 18.88 -12.18 1.87
CA ASN A 49 18.76 -13.63 1.77
C ASN A 49 18.62 -14.24 3.15
N LEU A 50 19.45 -13.81 4.11
CA LEU A 50 19.33 -14.22 5.51
C LEU A 50 17.97 -13.82 6.09
N PHE A 51 17.50 -12.59 5.79
CA PHE A 51 16.21 -12.09 6.26
C PHE A 51 15.02 -13.00 5.87
N PHE A 52 15.03 -13.58 4.66
CA PHE A 52 13.97 -14.49 4.19
C PHE A 52 14.29 -15.99 4.34
N GLN A 53 15.48 -16.36 4.81
CA GLN A 53 15.98 -17.73 4.75
C GLN A 53 15.01 -18.72 5.41
N GLN A 54 14.57 -18.44 6.63
CA GLN A 54 13.64 -19.31 7.35
C GLN A 54 12.30 -19.47 6.62
N LEU A 55 11.70 -18.38 6.14
CA LEU A 55 10.45 -18.42 5.39
C LEU A 55 10.60 -19.26 4.10
N ILE A 56 11.73 -19.12 3.41
CA ILE A 56 12.03 -19.86 2.19
C ILE A 56 12.17 -21.35 2.47
N ASP A 57 12.87 -21.72 3.54
CA ASP A 57 13.08 -23.12 3.89
C ASP A 57 11.77 -23.80 4.29
N GLU A 58 10.95 -23.12 5.11
CA GLU A 58 9.61 -23.60 5.46
C GLU A 58 8.71 -23.72 4.24
N TYR A 59 8.71 -22.73 3.34
CA TYR A 59 7.93 -22.77 2.10
C TYR A 59 8.33 -23.95 1.20
N LYS A 60 9.64 -24.17 1.02
CA LYS A 60 10.16 -25.29 0.22
C LYS A 60 9.80 -26.63 0.82
N ASP A 61 9.87 -26.76 2.14
CA ASP A 61 9.48 -27.99 2.82
C ASP A 61 7.98 -28.28 2.63
N VAL A 62 7.12 -27.28 2.81
CA VAL A 62 5.68 -27.40 2.58
C VAL A 62 5.39 -27.80 1.13
N LYS A 63 6.06 -27.18 0.16
CA LYS A 63 5.91 -27.50 -1.26
C LYS A 63 6.34 -28.94 -1.54
N ARG A 64 7.47 -29.38 -0.99
CA ARG A 64 7.98 -30.77 -1.11
C ARG A 64 7.01 -31.80 -0.53
N ARG A 65 6.30 -31.48 0.56
CA ARG A 65 5.26 -32.35 1.15
C ARG A 65 3.94 -32.36 0.37
N GLY A 66 3.82 -31.51 -0.67
CA GLY A 66 2.61 -31.34 -1.47
C GLY A 66 1.55 -30.45 -0.81
N GLY A 67 1.95 -29.58 0.12
CA GLY A 67 1.08 -28.66 0.85
C GLY A 67 1.00 -28.91 2.37
N LEU A 68 0.25 -28.06 3.05
CA LEU A 68 -0.07 -28.20 4.48
C LEU A 68 -1.16 -29.24 4.69
N LEU A 69 -0.99 -30.13 5.67
CA LEU A 69 -2.03 -31.07 6.07
C LEU A 69 -2.92 -30.43 7.14
N ILE A 70 -4.15 -30.05 6.77
CA ILE A 70 -5.15 -29.48 7.67
C ILE A 70 -6.43 -30.29 7.53
N ASN A 71 -6.96 -30.83 8.63
CA ASN A 71 -8.16 -31.66 8.66
C ASN A 71 -8.14 -32.79 7.61
N LYS A 72 -7.01 -33.50 7.50
CA LYS A 72 -6.73 -34.57 6.52
C LYS A 72 -6.75 -34.13 5.04
N LYS A 73 -6.86 -32.83 4.75
CA LYS A 73 -6.76 -32.28 3.40
C LYS A 73 -5.40 -31.63 3.19
N LYS A 74 -4.81 -31.82 2.02
CA LYS A 74 -3.61 -31.11 1.60
C LYS A 74 -4.00 -29.77 1.00
N ILE A 75 -3.45 -28.68 1.53
CA ILE A 75 -3.69 -27.31 1.09
C ILE A 75 -2.39 -26.75 0.54
N SER A 76 -2.36 -26.42 -0.74
CA SER A 76 -1.22 -25.77 -1.38
C SER A 76 -1.09 -24.32 -0.94
N ILE A 77 0.16 -23.86 -0.72
CA ILE A 77 0.46 -22.46 -0.46
C ILE A 77 0.93 -21.81 -1.76
N ILE A 78 0.28 -20.72 -2.15
CA ILE A 78 0.67 -19.89 -3.30
C ILE A 78 0.78 -18.45 -2.81
N PHE A 79 1.93 -17.82 -3.07
CA PHE A 79 2.11 -16.38 -2.89
C PHE A 79 1.67 -15.65 -4.15
N GLU A 80 0.71 -14.75 -4.01
CA GLU A 80 0.13 -13.96 -5.10
C GLU A 80 0.88 -12.64 -5.25
N ASN A 81 1.09 -11.91 -4.14
CA ASN A 81 1.71 -10.60 -4.17
C ASN A 81 2.74 -10.42 -3.04
N PHE A 82 3.79 -9.65 -3.33
CA PHE A 82 4.64 -9.00 -2.35
C PHE A 82 4.37 -7.50 -2.38
N ILE A 83 3.60 -7.02 -1.40
CA ILE A 83 3.13 -5.64 -1.31
C ILE A 83 4.13 -4.86 -0.45
N ALA A 84 4.76 -3.84 -1.02
CA ALA A 84 5.73 -2.98 -0.34
C ALA A 84 5.84 -1.61 -1.03
N ASP A 85 6.20 -0.59 -0.25
CA ASP A 85 6.55 0.73 -0.78
C ASP A 85 7.82 0.66 -1.66
N ALA A 86 8.18 1.74 -2.36
CA ALA A 86 9.32 1.70 -3.28
C ALA A 86 10.68 1.40 -2.60
N PRO A 87 11.04 2.02 -1.45
CA PRO A 87 12.22 1.65 -0.67
C PRO A 87 12.27 0.18 -0.24
N ALA A 88 11.21 -0.36 0.37
CA ALA A 88 11.17 -1.74 0.84
C ALA A 88 11.15 -2.71 -0.35
N ARG A 89 10.44 -2.39 -1.44
CA ARG A 89 10.46 -3.15 -2.69
C ARG A 89 11.86 -3.21 -3.32
N ALA A 90 12.61 -2.11 -3.31
CA ALA A 90 13.99 -2.12 -3.80
C ALA A 90 14.92 -2.96 -2.91
N LEU A 91 14.69 -2.97 -1.60
CA LEU A 91 15.44 -3.81 -0.67
C LEU A 91 15.17 -5.30 -0.91
N ILE A 92 13.89 -5.71 -0.91
CA ILE A 92 13.46 -7.12 -1.04
C ILE A 92 13.78 -7.72 -2.41
N LEU A 93 13.75 -6.90 -3.47
CA LEU A 93 14.16 -7.30 -4.82
C LEU A 93 15.66 -7.07 -5.08
N ASN A 94 16.40 -6.56 -4.10
CA ASN A 94 17.84 -6.31 -4.17
C ASN A 94 18.27 -5.52 -5.43
N HIS A 95 17.64 -4.36 -5.64
CA HIS A 95 17.90 -3.46 -6.78
C HIS A 95 18.12 -1.99 -6.34
N LEU A 96 18.40 -1.10 -7.29
CA LEU A 96 18.54 0.34 -7.02
C LEU A 96 17.22 0.92 -6.48
N SER A 97 17.30 1.73 -5.42
CA SER A 97 16.12 2.39 -4.83
C SER A 97 15.61 3.52 -5.74
N HIS A 98 14.41 4.04 -5.48
CA HIS A 98 13.71 5.08 -6.26
C HIS A 98 14.51 6.35 -6.65
N ASN A 99 15.67 6.60 -6.04
CA ASN A 99 16.59 7.69 -6.38
C ASN A 99 17.84 7.24 -7.18
N GLY A 100 17.88 5.97 -7.61
CA GLY A 100 18.91 5.45 -8.50
C GLY A 100 18.65 5.83 -9.96
N THR A 101 19.63 5.58 -10.82
CA THR A 101 19.55 5.83 -12.26
C THR A 101 18.55 4.88 -12.93
N GLU A 102 18.57 3.59 -12.61
CA GLU A 102 17.59 2.61 -13.12
C GLU A 102 16.79 1.91 -12.01
N PRO A 103 15.83 2.59 -11.36
CA PRO A 103 15.22 2.10 -10.13
C PRO A 103 13.93 1.28 -10.33
N CYS A 104 13.31 1.35 -11.50
CA CYS A 104 12.02 0.70 -11.74
C CYS A 104 12.20 -0.82 -11.77
N SER A 105 11.34 -1.62 -11.13
CA SER A 105 11.44 -3.08 -11.24
C SER A 105 10.70 -3.64 -12.46
N LYS A 106 9.97 -2.80 -13.20
CA LYS A 106 9.07 -3.23 -14.29
C LYS A 106 9.55 -2.86 -15.69
N CYS A 107 10.30 -1.77 -15.85
CA CYS A 107 10.79 -1.32 -17.16
C CYS A 107 12.15 -0.65 -17.10
N LYS A 108 12.91 -0.71 -18.21
CA LYS A 108 14.28 -0.22 -18.36
C LYS A 108 14.36 1.31 -18.51
N VAL A 109 13.72 2.04 -17.61
CA VAL A 109 13.88 3.49 -17.54
C VAL A 109 15.25 3.85 -16.95
N SER A 110 15.89 4.83 -17.57
CA SER A 110 17.07 5.50 -17.01
C SER A 110 16.72 6.95 -16.67
N GLY A 111 17.01 7.34 -15.43
CA GLY A 111 16.78 8.67 -14.90
C GLY A 111 18.07 9.43 -14.65
N TYR A 112 17.94 10.74 -14.53
CA TYR A 112 19.07 11.64 -14.31
C TYR A 112 18.71 12.74 -13.31
N LYS A 113 19.73 13.42 -12.76
CA LYS A 113 19.53 14.55 -11.85
C LYS A 113 19.15 15.81 -12.62
N TYR A 114 17.93 16.29 -12.44
CA TYR A 114 17.51 17.60 -12.93
C TYR A 114 17.95 18.70 -11.96
N LYS A 115 18.64 19.72 -12.50
CA LYS A 115 19.20 20.86 -11.75
C LYS A 115 20.05 20.43 -10.54
N ASN A 116 20.77 19.31 -10.64
CA ASN A 116 21.62 18.72 -9.59
C ASN A 116 20.91 18.43 -8.25
N ARG A 117 19.57 18.37 -8.22
CA ARG A 117 18.79 18.21 -6.97
C ARG A 117 17.88 16.98 -6.98
N THR A 118 17.09 16.79 -8.04
CA THR A 118 16.01 15.81 -8.04
C THR A 118 16.22 14.78 -9.15
N MET A 119 16.09 13.49 -8.84
CA MET A 119 16.06 12.44 -9.85
C MET A 119 14.74 12.47 -10.61
N VAL A 120 14.83 12.51 -11.94
CA VAL A 120 13.69 12.56 -12.85
C VAL A 120 13.74 11.41 -13.85
N PHE A 121 12.56 10.97 -14.28
CA PHE A 121 12.37 9.82 -15.17
C PHE A 121 11.39 10.17 -16.30
N PRO A 122 11.76 11.10 -17.21
CA PRO A 122 10.89 11.56 -18.28
C PRO A 122 10.69 10.50 -19.36
N GLY A 123 9.48 10.42 -19.90
CA GLY A 123 9.10 9.49 -20.96
C GLY A 123 8.12 8.42 -20.50
N ILE A 124 7.66 7.64 -21.46
CA ILE A 124 6.70 6.54 -21.32
C ILE A 124 7.14 5.36 -22.19
N ASP A 125 6.46 4.22 -22.05
CA ASP A 125 6.61 3.06 -22.95
C ASP A 125 8.04 2.51 -23.06
N PHE A 126 8.77 2.54 -21.94
CA PHE A 126 10.08 1.90 -21.83
C PHE A 126 9.97 0.38 -21.95
N GLU A 127 11.04 -0.24 -22.46
CA GLU A 127 11.13 -1.70 -22.59
C GLU A 127 10.86 -2.39 -21.24
N LYS A 128 9.94 -3.35 -21.22
CA LYS A 128 9.60 -4.10 -20.00
C LYS A 128 10.75 -5.04 -19.62
N ARG A 129 11.00 -5.16 -18.31
CA ARG A 129 11.87 -6.22 -17.79
C ARG A 129 11.11 -7.53 -17.75
N ASN A 130 11.85 -8.65 -17.79
CA ASN A 130 11.27 -9.99 -17.71
C ASN A 130 12.00 -10.86 -16.68
N ASP A 131 11.32 -11.90 -16.21
CA ASP A 131 11.83 -12.77 -15.16
C ASP A 131 13.05 -13.60 -15.57
N LYS A 132 13.18 -13.93 -16.86
CA LYS A 132 14.32 -14.71 -17.38
C LYS A 132 15.62 -13.91 -17.20
N ASP A 133 15.63 -12.68 -17.69
CA ASP A 133 16.77 -11.77 -17.58
C ASP A 133 17.01 -11.37 -16.11
N TYR A 134 15.94 -11.22 -15.32
CA TYR A 134 16.06 -10.97 -13.89
C TYR A 134 16.79 -12.10 -13.13
N LYS A 135 16.54 -13.36 -13.49
CA LYS A 135 17.20 -14.54 -12.92
C LYS A 135 18.64 -14.68 -13.39
N ALA A 136 18.90 -14.35 -14.65
CA ALA A 136 20.24 -14.37 -15.25
C ALA A 136 21.12 -13.18 -14.81
N LEU A 137 20.58 -12.24 -14.04
CA LEU A 137 21.26 -11.03 -13.57
C LEU A 137 21.77 -10.13 -14.71
N VAL A 138 20.97 -9.96 -15.77
CA VAL A 138 21.36 -9.20 -16.98
C VAL A 138 21.31 -7.68 -16.77
N TYR A 139 20.64 -7.19 -15.73
CA TYR A 139 20.39 -5.75 -15.55
C TYR A 139 21.37 -5.14 -14.54
N ASP A 140 22.64 -4.98 -14.95
CA ASP A 140 23.75 -4.53 -14.08
C ASP A 140 23.49 -3.16 -13.44
N ASP A 141 22.95 -2.19 -14.19
CA ASP A 141 22.64 -0.84 -13.69
C ASP A 141 21.39 -0.79 -12.79
N HIS A 142 20.70 -1.91 -12.63
CA HIS A 142 19.51 -2.02 -11.78
C HIS A 142 19.75 -2.94 -10.58
N GLN A 143 20.41 -4.09 -10.76
CA GLN A 143 20.45 -5.20 -9.81
C GLN A 143 21.72 -5.17 -8.95
N LYS A 144 21.57 -5.52 -7.67
CA LYS A 144 22.68 -5.59 -6.71
C LYS A 144 23.08 -7.02 -6.36
N GLY A 145 22.45 -8.01 -6.99
CA GLY A 145 22.75 -9.43 -6.80
C GLY A 145 21.53 -10.33 -6.82
N LYS A 146 21.69 -11.51 -6.21
CA LYS A 146 20.66 -12.55 -6.15
C LYS A 146 19.47 -12.10 -5.32
N LYS A 147 18.29 -12.62 -5.69
CA LYS A 147 16.99 -12.22 -5.13
C LYS A 147 16.37 -13.39 -4.38
N PRO A 148 16.00 -13.23 -3.11
CA PRO A 148 15.41 -14.31 -2.32
C PRO A 148 14.02 -14.72 -2.83
N LEU A 149 13.26 -13.78 -3.39
CA LEU A 149 11.85 -13.98 -3.72
C LEU A 149 11.58 -14.97 -4.86
N PHE A 150 12.54 -15.19 -5.77
CA PHE A 150 12.39 -16.28 -6.75
C PHE A 150 12.28 -17.66 -6.10
N LYS A 151 12.83 -17.85 -4.90
CA LYS A 151 12.72 -19.11 -4.14
C LYS A 151 11.33 -19.27 -3.50
N LEU A 152 10.51 -18.23 -3.50
CA LEU A 152 9.11 -18.21 -3.05
C LEU A 152 8.12 -18.21 -4.23
N ASP A 153 8.58 -18.47 -5.45
CA ASP A 153 7.79 -18.38 -6.69
C ASP A 153 7.16 -16.99 -6.93
N ILE A 154 7.79 -15.94 -6.40
CA ILE A 154 7.35 -14.55 -6.58
C ILE A 154 8.15 -13.92 -7.73
N SER A 155 7.44 -13.48 -8.76
CA SER A 155 7.96 -12.73 -9.88
C SER A 155 8.24 -11.27 -9.49
N PRO A 156 9.46 -10.73 -9.70
CA PRO A 156 9.77 -9.31 -9.52
C PRO A 156 8.99 -8.35 -10.43
N THR A 157 8.41 -8.85 -11.52
CA THR A 157 7.73 -8.02 -12.52
C THR A 157 6.21 -8.12 -12.40
N LEU A 158 5.70 -9.31 -12.07
CA LEU A 158 4.26 -9.61 -12.00
C LEU A 158 3.71 -9.62 -10.57
N HIS A 159 4.45 -10.22 -9.62
CA HIS A 159 3.94 -10.48 -8.26
C HIS A 159 4.39 -9.42 -7.24
N THR A 160 5.04 -8.33 -7.67
CA THR A 160 5.43 -7.23 -6.77
C THR A 160 4.80 -5.91 -7.23
N PRO A 161 3.53 -5.67 -6.88
CA PRO A 161 2.78 -4.53 -7.39
C PRO A 161 3.34 -3.19 -6.91
N PHE A 162 3.06 -2.14 -7.67
CA PHE A 162 3.31 -0.77 -7.25
C PHE A 162 2.12 -0.29 -6.41
N GLU A 163 2.23 -0.51 -5.10
CA GLU A 163 1.13 -0.25 -4.18
C GLU A 163 0.66 1.22 -4.20
N ILE A 164 -0.65 1.41 -4.13
CA ILE A 164 -1.31 2.69 -4.41
C ILE A 164 -1.21 3.73 -3.29
N ILE A 165 -0.82 3.34 -2.06
CA ILE A 165 -0.75 4.29 -0.94
C ILE A 165 0.43 5.21 -1.09
N HIS A 166 1.65 4.68 -1.24
CA HIS A 166 2.82 5.53 -1.36
C HIS A 166 3.02 6.03 -2.78
N LEU A 167 2.56 5.27 -3.79
CA LEU A 167 2.63 5.71 -5.17
C LEU A 167 1.66 6.87 -5.45
N VAL A 168 0.37 6.66 -5.20
CA VAL A 168 -0.69 7.57 -5.67
C VAL A 168 -1.07 8.56 -4.58
N TYR A 169 -1.50 8.08 -3.42
CA TYR A 169 -2.08 8.96 -2.40
C TYR A 169 -1.03 9.83 -1.69
N LEU A 170 0.03 9.22 -1.14
CA LEU A 170 1.15 9.95 -0.52
C LEU A 170 2.18 10.42 -1.55
N GLY A 171 2.13 9.88 -2.76
CA GLY A 171 3.04 10.24 -3.84
C GLY A 171 2.48 11.35 -4.70
N LEU A 172 1.54 11.02 -5.60
CA LEU A 172 0.99 11.93 -6.61
C LEU A 172 0.02 12.97 -6.04
N THR A 173 -0.92 12.58 -5.17
CA THR A 173 -1.91 13.54 -4.63
C THR A 173 -1.24 14.61 -3.78
N VAL A 174 -0.28 14.22 -2.92
CA VAL A 174 0.60 15.16 -2.20
C VAL A 174 1.30 16.08 -3.19
N LYS A 175 1.81 15.53 -4.30
CA LYS A 175 2.56 16.29 -5.29
C LYS A 175 1.77 17.42 -5.91
N HIS A 176 0.52 17.15 -6.30
CA HIS A 176 -0.39 18.17 -6.82
C HIS A 176 -0.66 19.26 -5.78
N LEU A 177 -0.97 18.88 -4.55
CA LEU A 177 -1.21 19.86 -3.49
C LEU A 177 0.05 20.68 -3.15
N GLU A 178 1.23 20.08 -3.16
CA GLU A 178 2.51 20.80 -3.00
C GLU A 178 2.81 21.75 -4.18
N ALA A 179 2.40 21.39 -5.40
CA ALA A 179 2.48 22.28 -6.56
C ALA A 179 1.57 23.50 -6.36
N TRP A 180 0.30 23.27 -6.03
CA TRP A 180 -0.71 24.32 -5.94
C TRP A 180 -0.58 25.21 -4.72
N ILE A 181 -0.26 24.64 -3.55
CA ILE A 181 -0.21 25.40 -2.29
C ILE A 181 1.16 26.04 -2.09
N ASN A 182 2.24 25.30 -2.35
CA ASN A 182 3.60 25.73 -2.04
C ASN A 182 4.40 26.18 -3.26
N GLY A 183 3.93 25.93 -4.49
CA GLY A 183 4.67 26.25 -5.72
C GLY A 183 5.93 25.40 -5.91
N LYS A 184 5.94 24.17 -5.37
CA LYS A 184 7.17 23.37 -5.23
C LYS A 184 7.82 22.97 -6.57
N TYR A 185 7.02 22.79 -7.63
CA TYR A 185 7.48 22.22 -8.90
C TYR A 185 7.49 23.24 -10.03
N GLU A 186 6.61 24.24 -9.97
CA GLU A 186 6.55 25.37 -10.88
C GLU A 186 5.84 26.52 -10.15
N TYR A 187 6.38 27.73 -10.21
CA TYR A 187 5.79 28.86 -9.49
C TYR A 187 4.46 29.29 -10.11
N THR A 188 4.33 29.19 -11.43
CA THR A 188 3.08 29.51 -12.14
C THR A 188 1.96 28.50 -11.84
N ALA A 189 2.28 27.32 -11.31
CA ALA A 189 1.29 26.37 -10.83
C ALA A 189 0.77 26.70 -9.41
N LYS A 190 1.42 27.62 -8.69
CA LYS A 190 1.02 28.02 -7.35
C LYS A 190 -0.24 28.88 -7.41
N LEU A 191 -1.23 28.52 -6.59
CA LEU A 191 -2.43 29.33 -6.39
C LEU A 191 -2.10 30.60 -5.60
N SER A 192 -2.86 31.66 -5.88
CA SER A 192 -2.87 32.82 -5.00
C SER A 192 -3.35 32.41 -3.59
N LYS A 193 -3.02 33.23 -2.58
CA LYS A 193 -3.48 33.00 -1.21
C LYS A 193 -5.02 32.83 -1.16
N LEU A 194 -5.75 33.72 -1.83
CA LEU A 194 -7.20 33.68 -1.95
C LEU A 194 -7.70 32.34 -2.48
N PHE A 195 -7.17 31.89 -3.63
CA PHE A 195 -7.59 30.62 -4.23
C PHE A 195 -7.19 29.40 -3.40
N SER A 196 -6.02 29.43 -2.75
CA SER A 196 -5.58 28.34 -1.87
C SER A 196 -6.44 28.23 -0.60
N GLU A 197 -6.86 29.36 -0.04
CA GLU A 197 -7.77 29.43 1.11
C GLU A 197 -9.16 28.95 0.70
N GLU A 198 -9.69 29.41 -0.43
CA GLU A 198 -10.96 28.97 -0.99
C GLU A 198 -10.99 27.45 -1.23
N LEU A 199 -9.96 26.88 -1.86
CA LEU A 199 -9.85 25.43 -2.06
C LEU A 199 -9.92 24.67 -0.73
N SER A 200 -9.17 25.16 0.27
CA SER A 200 -9.16 24.57 1.61
C SER A 200 -10.52 24.70 2.30
N GLN A 201 -11.23 25.82 2.13
CA GLN A 201 -12.55 26.03 2.72
C GLN A 201 -13.62 25.17 2.03
N ARG A 202 -13.62 25.06 0.70
CA ARG A 202 -14.51 24.14 -0.03
C ARG A 202 -14.32 22.70 0.43
N TYR A 203 -13.07 22.25 0.58
CA TYR A 203 -12.81 20.90 1.09
C TYR A 203 -13.25 20.72 2.54
N LEU A 204 -13.02 21.71 3.43
CA LEU A 204 -13.52 21.69 4.79
C LEU A 204 -15.05 21.66 4.87
N HIS A 205 -15.74 22.36 3.95
CA HIS A 205 -17.20 22.40 3.90
C HIS A 205 -17.82 21.03 3.68
N LEU A 206 -17.13 20.14 2.94
CA LEU A 206 -17.58 18.77 2.71
C LEU A 206 -17.70 17.93 3.99
N ASN A 207 -17.17 18.39 5.14
CA ASN A 207 -17.41 17.74 6.43
C ASN A 207 -18.90 17.52 6.72
N LYS A 208 -19.75 18.46 6.32
CA LYS A 208 -21.21 18.40 6.51
C LYS A 208 -21.85 17.20 5.80
N PHE A 209 -21.22 16.72 4.73
CA PHE A 209 -21.75 15.67 3.85
C PHE A 209 -20.92 14.39 3.90
N CYS A 210 -19.86 14.34 4.71
CA CYS A 210 -18.95 13.20 4.74
C CYS A 210 -19.60 12.01 5.51
N PRO A 211 -19.72 10.82 4.91
CA PRO A 211 -20.20 9.63 5.61
C PRO A 211 -19.27 9.16 6.74
N ASN A 212 -19.80 8.38 7.67
CA ASN A 212 -19.02 7.77 8.75
C ASN A 212 -18.06 6.66 8.29
N ASP A 213 -18.24 6.14 7.07
CA ASP A 213 -17.37 5.10 6.49
C ASP A 213 -15.95 5.61 6.19
N PHE A 214 -15.78 6.93 6.07
CA PHE A 214 -14.46 7.52 5.92
C PHE A 214 -13.75 7.62 7.27
N ALA A 215 -12.62 6.90 7.38
CA ALA A 215 -11.79 6.86 8.58
C ALA A 215 -11.27 8.24 9.04
N ARG A 216 -11.21 9.23 8.14
CA ARG A 216 -10.86 10.62 8.45
C ARG A 216 -11.74 11.58 7.67
N ARG A 217 -12.06 12.67 8.35
CA ARG A 217 -12.88 13.77 7.88
C ARG A 217 -12.04 14.79 7.08
N PRO A 218 -12.62 15.48 6.06
CA PRO A 218 -11.95 16.57 5.37
C PRO A 218 -11.36 17.61 6.33
N ARG A 219 -10.15 18.08 6.06
CA ARG A 219 -9.50 19.14 6.85
C ARG A 219 -8.63 20.00 5.97
N SER A 220 -8.12 21.11 6.51
CA SER A 220 -7.39 22.12 5.72
C SER A 220 -6.28 21.53 4.85
N LEU A 221 -6.26 21.95 3.58
CA LEU A 221 -5.29 21.56 2.57
C LEU A 221 -4.03 22.44 2.57
N LEU A 222 -4.00 23.53 3.36
CA LEU A 222 -2.91 24.50 3.40
C LEU A 222 -1.59 23.94 3.93
N LYS A 223 -1.61 22.75 4.54
CA LYS A 223 -0.40 22.04 5.02
C LYS A 223 -0.40 20.61 4.49
N PRO A 224 -0.13 20.39 3.18
CA PRO A 224 -0.27 19.07 2.57
C PRO A 224 0.55 18.00 3.30
N GLY A 225 1.81 18.29 3.65
CA GLY A 225 2.68 17.36 4.39
C GLY A 225 2.19 16.88 5.77
N LYS A 226 1.11 17.46 6.33
CA LYS A 226 0.50 16.97 7.58
C LYS A 226 -0.61 15.95 7.38
N LEU A 227 -1.19 15.89 6.18
CA LEU A 227 -2.30 14.99 5.83
C LEU A 227 -1.80 13.54 5.72
N LYS A 228 -2.74 12.62 5.83
CA LYS A 228 -2.49 11.18 5.79
C LYS A 228 -3.04 10.57 4.52
N ALA A 229 -2.56 9.36 4.19
CA ALA A 229 -2.96 8.63 2.99
C ALA A 229 -4.49 8.53 2.80
N THR A 230 -5.24 8.26 3.88
CA THR A 230 -6.71 8.18 3.82
C THR A 230 -7.37 9.51 3.45
N GLU A 231 -6.79 10.65 3.87
CA GLU A 231 -7.28 11.98 3.53
C GLU A 231 -6.96 12.33 2.07
N PHE A 232 -5.81 11.91 1.56
CA PHE A 232 -5.46 12.06 0.15
C PHE A 232 -6.29 11.17 -0.77
N ARG A 233 -6.59 9.94 -0.35
CA ARG A 233 -7.53 9.05 -1.06
C ARG A 233 -8.91 9.70 -1.16
N HIS A 234 -9.43 10.22 -0.04
CA HIS A 234 -10.70 10.94 -0.03
C HIS A 234 -10.67 12.15 -0.98
N PHE A 235 -9.63 12.99 -0.86
CA PHE A 235 -9.47 14.15 -1.73
C PHE A 235 -9.45 13.77 -3.21
N LEU A 236 -8.58 12.83 -3.61
CA LEU A 236 -8.40 12.46 -5.00
C LEU A 236 -9.66 11.82 -5.60
N LEU A 237 -10.22 10.79 -4.95
CA LEU A 237 -11.27 9.98 -5.55
C LEU A 237 -12.69 10.56 -5.44
N TYR A 238 -12.93 11.45 -4.46
CA TYR A 238 -14.29 11.90 -4.13
C TYR A 238 -14.45 13.42 -4.18
N ALA A 239 -13.51 14.19 -3.63
CA ALA A 239 -13.72 15.62 -3.44
C ALA A 239 -13.17 16.50 -4.56
N SER A 240 -12.00 16.15 -5.10
CA SER A 240 -11.22 17.02 -5.99
C SER A 240 -11.97 17.39 -7.27
N SER A 241 -12.82 16.51 -7.80
CA SER A 241 -13.67 16.78 -8.97
C SER A 241 -14.71 17.88 -8.76
N VAL A 242 -14.96 18.29 -7.52
CA VAL A 242 -15.92 19.37 -7.19
C VAL A 242 -15.18 20.56 -6.62
N VAL A 243 -14.28 20.34 -5.65
CA VAL A 243 -13.65 21.46 -4.93
C VAL A 243 -12.59 22.19 -5.74
N CYS A 244 -12.04 21.56 -6.78
CA CYS A 244 -11.03 22.18 -7.64
C CYS A 244 -11.60 23.00 -8.80
N GLU A 245 -12.90 22.84 -9.12
CA GLU A 245 -13.56 23.58 -10.20
C GLU A 245 -13.43 25.08 -9.98
N GLU A 246 -13.13 25.83 -11.04
CA GLU A 246 -12.97 27.30 -11.04
C GLU A 246 -11.83 27.84 -10.15
N ILE A 247 -11.05 26.96 -9.50
CA ILE A 247 -9.90 27.33 -8.68
C ILE A 247 -8.60 26.92 -9.36
N ILE A 248 -8.52 25.67 -9.82
CA ILE A 248 -7.31 25.13 -10.47
C ILE A 248 -7.37 25.50 -11.96
N PRO A 249 -6.26 25.99 -12.55
CA PRO A 249 -6.20 26.24 -13.99
C PRO A 249 -6.62 25.03 -14.83
N MET A 250 -7.41 25.25 -15.88
CA MET A 250 -8.10 24.17 -16.61
C MET A 250 -7.15 23.08 -17.12
N ASN A 251 -5.96 23.44 -17.62
CA ASN A 251 -4.95 22.49 -18.08
C ASN A 251 -4.44 21.57 -16.95
N GLN A 252 -4.24 22.11 -15.74
CA GLN A 252 -3.83 21.36 -14.56
C GLN A 252 -4.98 20.52 -13.98
N LEU A 253 -6.21 21.02 -14.07
CA LEU A 253 -7.40 20.28 -13.65
C LEU A 253 -7.66 19.08 -14.57
N VAL A 254 -7.55 19.27 -15.89
CA VAL A 254 -7.62 18.19 -16.88
C VAL A 254 -6.51 17.17 -16.62
N HIS A 255 -5.28 17.61 -16.32
CA HIS A 255 -4.19 16.71 -15.95
C HIS A 255 -4.53 15.88 -14.70
N LEU A 256 -5.03 16.49 -13.63
CA LEU A 256 -5.51 15.76 -12.44
C LEU A 256 -6.64 14.77 -12.78
N ARG A 257 -7.59 15.15 -13.64
CA ARG A 257 -8.73 14.31 -14.04
C ARG A 257 -8.29 13.01 -14.71
N HIS A 258 -7.21 13.01 -15.48
CA HIS A 258 -6.67 11.77 -16.03
C HIS A 258 -6.26 10.78 -14.94
N LEU A 259 -5.59 11.26 -13.88
CA LEU A 259 -5.26 10.43 -12.72
C LEU A 259 -6.52 9.96 -11.98
N ILE A 260 -7.52 10.83 -11.80
CA ILE A 260 -8.78 10.48 -11.14
C ILE A 260 -9.53 9.39 -11.91
N ILE A 261 -9.67 9.53 -13.23
CA ILE A 261 -10.37 8.57 -14.08
C ILE A 261 -9.70 7.20 -13.99
N ALA A 262 -8.38 7.15 -14.18
CA ALA A 262 -7.63 5.90 -14.09
C ALA A 262 -7.81 5.24 -12.71
N MET A 263 -7.64 6.01 -11.63
CA MET A 263 -7.76 5.46 -10.27
C MET A 263 -9.18 5.02 -9.92
N ARG A 264 -10.22 5.73 -10.37
CA ARG A 264 -11.62 5.32 -10.14
C ARG A 264 -11.94 4.01 -10.87
N ILE A 265 -11.44 3.85 -12.10
CA ILE A 265 -11.54 2.58 -12.84
C ILE A 265 -10.81 1.47 -12.07
N PHE A 266 -9.57 1.69 -11.63
CA PHE A 266 -8.81 0.65 -10.96
C PHE A 266 -9.29 0.31 -9.54
N CYS A 267 -10.10 1.16 -8.91
CA CYS A 267 -10.71 0.91 -7.60
C CYS A 267 -12.08 0.24 -7.66
N GLN A 268 -12.62 -0.05 -8.85
CA GLN A 268 -13.90 -0.74 -9.02
C GLN A 268 -13.71 -2.25 -9.19
N ASN A 269 -14.81 -3.00 -9.05
CA ASN A 269 -14.84 -4.43 -9.35
C ASN A 269 -15.29 -4.64 -10.80
N ASN A 270 -14.92 -5.77 -11.42
CA ASN A 270 -15.32 -6.17 -12.78
C ASN A 270 -14.94 -5.13 -13.85
N ILE A 271 -13.65 -4.77 -13.90
CA ILE A 271 -13.10 -3.84 -14.88
C ILE A 271 -13.11 -4.51 -16.27
N THR A 272 -13.66 -3.84 -17.28
CA THR A 272 -13.66 -4.33 -18.66
C THR A 272 -12.36 -3.98 -19.39
N GLU A 273 -12.07 -4.68 -20.49
CA GLU A 273 -10.91 -4.36 -21.33
C GLU A 273 -10.93 -2.93 -21.89
N GLU A 274 -12.11 -2.44 -22.27
CA GLU A 274 -12.28 -1.05 -22.69
C GLU A 274 -11.92 -0.06 -21.58
N GLN A 275 -12.35 -0.33 -20.35
CA GLN A 275 -12.01 0.50 -19.19
C GLN A 275 -10.51 0.44 -18.87
N PHE A 276 -9.87 -0.73 -19.01
CA PHE A 276 -8.42 -0.83 -18.89
C PHE A 276 -7.71 0.06 -19.93
N LEU A 277 -8.16 0.03 -21.19
CA LEU A 277 -7.58 0.86 -22.25
C LEU A 277 -7.75 2.37 -21.98
N ILE A 278 -8.92 2.79 -21.50
CA ILE A 278 -9.19 4.17 -21.09
C ILE A 278 -8.24 4.58 -19.96
N ALA A 279 -8.14 3.77 -18.91
CA ALA A 279 -7.29 4.08 -17.76
C ALA A 279 -5.80 4.12 -18.13
N GLU A 280 -5.33 3.19 -18.97
CA GLU A 280 -3.98 3.19 -19.51
C GLU A 280 -3.68 4.47 -20.30
N THR A 281 -4.60 4.85 -21.20
CA THR A 281 -4.48 6.08 -22.00
C THR A 281 -4.42 7.30 -21.08
N CYS A 282 -5.29 7.36 -20.07
CA CYS A 282 -5.26 8.45 -19.10
C CYS A 282 -3.92 8.55 -18.36
N LEU A 283 -3.34 7.44 -17.91
CA LEU A 283 -2.04 7.46 -17.23
C LEU A 283 -0.90 7.84 -18.17
N LYS A 284 -0.91 7.40 -19.43
CA LYS A 284 0.09 7.82 -20.42
C LYS A 284 0.02 9.33 -20.67
N VAL A 285 -1.18 9.87 -20.88
CA VAL A 285 -1.41 11.32 -21.01
C VAL A 285 -0.96 12.08 -19.75
N TYR A 286 -1.30 11.57 -18.57
CA TYR A 286 -0.86 12.14 -17.29
C TYR A 286 0.67 12.26 -17.20
N VAL A 287 1.41 11.20 -17.52
CA VAL A 287 2.88 11.23 -17.45
C VAL A 287 3.48 12.16 -18.51
N THR A 288 2.95 12.10 -19.74
CA THR A 288 3.46 12.89 -20.88
C THR A 288 3.34 14.40 -20.67
N PHE A 289 2.22 14.89 -20.12
CA PHE A 289 1.99 16.34 -19.95
C PHE A 289 2.50 16.91 -18.62
N ALA A 290 2.86 16.06 -17.65
CA ALA A 290 3.39 16.49 -16.36
C ALA A 290 4.56 17.49 -16.45
N PRO A 291 5.62 17.29 -17.28
CA PRO A 291 6.74 18.22 -17.32
C PRO A 291 6.37 19.60 -17.88
N ASN A 292 5.38 19.70 -18.75
CA ASN A 292 4.93 20.98 -19.33
C ASN A 292 4.17 21.82 -18.30
N LEU A 293 3.46 21.17 -17.37
CA LEU A 293 2.63 21.84 -16.37
C LEU A 293 3.38 22.17 -15.08
N TYR A 294 4.39 21.36 -14.72
CA TYR A 294 5.04 21.41 -13.42
C TYR A 294 6.57 21.29 -13.48
N THR A 295 7.17 21.45 -14.66
CA THR A 295 8.59 21.17 -14.96
C THR A 295 9.00 19.70 -14.81
N LEU A 296 10.19 19.37 -15.33
CA LEU A 296 10.81 18.05 -15.16
C LEU A 296 10.95 17.64 -13.68
N ALA A 297 11.05 18.58 -12.73
CA ALA A 297 11.17 18.26 -11.31
C ALA A 297 9.93 17.52 -10.76
N PHE A 298 8.78 17.66 -11.42
CA PHE A 298 7.57 16.92 -11.11
C PHE A 298 7.64 15.46 -11.59
N VAL A 299 8.47 15.11 -12.58
CA VAL A 299 8.52 13.76 -13.15
C VAL A 299 9.45 12.84 -12.36
N SER A 300 9.18 12.69 -11.06
CA SER A 300 9.95 11.78 -10.18
C SER A 300 9.52 10.32 -10.35
N TYR A 301 10.16 9.40 -9.61
CA TYR A 301 9.85 7.97 -9.63
C TYR A 301 8.35 7.66 -9.56
N ASN A 302 7.59 8.31 -8.68
CA ASN A 302 6.15 8.04 -8.54
C ASN A 302 5.35 8.43 -9.80
N VAL A 303 5.73 9.50 -10.50
CA VAL A 303 5.09 9.89 -11.76
C VAL A 303 5.43 8.90 -12.85
N HIS A 304 6.70 8.46 -12.95
CA HIS A 304 7.06 7.38 -13.85
C HIS A 304 6.31 6.07 -13.51
N ALA A 305 6.28 5.71 -12.23
CA ALA A 305 5.82 4.40 -11.77
C ALA A 305 4.31 4.21 -11.96
N VAL A 306 3.52 5.29 -11.97
CA VAL A 306 2.06 5.21 -12.11
C VAL A 306 1.64 4.49 -13.38
N GLN A 307 2.39 4.62 -14.48
CA GLN A 307 2.04 3.98 -15.75
C GLN A 307 1.98 2.44 -15.65
N HIS A 308 2.65 1.84 -14.66
CA HIS A 308 2.72 0.39 -14.50
C HIS A 308 1.59 -0.21 -13.65
N ILE A 309 0.72 0.60 -13.04
CA ILE A 309 -0.37 0.07 -12.21
C ILE A 309 -1.51 -0.52 -13.03
N VAL A 310 -1.56 -0.23 -14.34
CA VAL A 310 -2.49 -0.90 -15.25
C VAL A 310 -2.21 -2.40 -15.30
N ASP A 311 -0.93 -2.79 -15.39
CA ASP A 311 -0.53 -4.19 -15.40
C ASP A 311 -0.87 -4.86 -14.06
N ASP A 312 -0.72 -4.15 -12.94
CA ASP A 312 -1.12 -4.64 -11.61
C ASP A 312 -2.64 -4.85 -11.53
N ALA A 313 -3.41 -3.89 -12.01
CA ALA A 313 -4.87 -3.96 -12.03
C ALA A 313 -5.38 -5.06 -12.97
N ARG A 314 -4.68 -5.36 -14.08
CA ARG A 314 -5.01 -6.51 -14.94
C ARG A 314 -4.85 -7.84 -14.23
N LEU A 315 -3.90 -7.96 -13.30
CA LEU A 315 -3.67 -9.17 -12.52
C LEU A 315 -4.64 -9.31 -11.34
N CYS A 316 -4.87 -8.25 -10.56
CA CYS A 316 -5.68 -8.34 -9.34
C CYS A 316 -7.14 -7.86 -9.49
N GLY A 317 -7.46 -7.21 -10.62
CA GLY A 317 -8.68 -6.43 -10.80
C GLY A 317 -8.63 -5.14 -9.99
N ASN A 318 -9.37 -5.12 -8.88
CA ASN A 318 -9.45 -3.97 -8.00
C ASN A 318 -8.13 -3.75 -7.23
N LEU A 319 -7.44 -2.62 -7.45
CA LEU A 319 -6.16 -2.29 -6.80
C LEU A 319 -6.26 -2.14 -5.28
N GLU A 320 -7.46 -1.93 -4.72
CA GLU A 320 -7.65 -1.92 -3.26
C GLU A 320 -7.33 -3.30 -2.63
N LYS A 321 -7.43 -4.39 -3.40
CA LYS A 321 -7.06 -5.73 -2.93
C LYS A 321 -5.56 -5.83 -2.61
N ILE A 322 -4.71 -5.14 -3.35
CA ILE A 322 -3.25 -5.15 -3.18
C ILE A 322 -2.73 -3.87 -2.48
N SER A 323 -3.63 -3.14 -1.82
CA SER A 323 -3.28 -1.93 -1.07
C SER A 323 -2.54 -2.24 0.24
N ALA A 324 -1.55 -1.41 0.56
CA ALA A 324 -0.77 -1.57 1.79
C ALA A 324 -1.53 -1.19 3.08
N PHE A 325 -2.76 -0.67 2.99
CA PHE A 325 -3.51 -0.12 4.15
C PHE A 325 -3.69 -1.18 5.24
N THR A 326 -3.92 -2.44 4.84
CA THR A 326 -4.13 -3.54 5.78
C THR A 326 -2.88 -3.80 6.64
N TYR A 327 -1.69 -3.66 6.03
CA TYR A 327 -0.40 -3.91 6.68
C TYR A 327 0.04 -2.70 7.52
N GLU A 328 -0.15 -1.49 7.00
CA GLU A 328 0.06 -0.23 7.73
C GLU A 328 -0.78 -0.16 9.00
N ASN A 329 -2.04 -0.58 8.93
CA ASN A 329 -2.94 -0.61 10.08
C ASN A 329 -2.50 -1.64 11.13
N ASN A 330 -1.65 -2.61 10.78
CA ASN A 330 -1.07 -3.56 11.71
C ASN A 330 0.22 -3.02 12.37
N MET A 331 0.91 -2.05 11.77
CA MET A 331 2.15 -1.47 12.34
C MET A 331 2.02 -0.90 13.77
N PRO A 332 0.90 -0.25 14.17
CA PRO A 332 0.71 0.20 15.54
C PRO A 332 0.71 -0.94 16.57
N LEU A 333 0.44 -2.20 16.17
CA LEU A 333 0.50 -3.36 17.04
C LEU A 333 1.88 -3.48 17.70
N PHE A 334 2.96 -3.32 16.92
CA PHE A 334 4.32 -3.43 17.43
C PHE A 334 4.59 -2.34 18.48
N LYS A 335 4.24 -1.08 18.17
CA LYS A 335 4.46 0.06 19.08
C LYS A 335 3.65 -0.03 20.37
N LYS A 336 2.38 -0.41 20.30
CA LYS A 336 1.47 -0.44 21.47
C LYS A 336 1.77 -1.58 22.44
N ASN A 337 2.38 -2.66 21.97
CA ASN A 337 2.62 -3.86 22.78
C ASN A 337 4.07 -3.97 23.27
N ILE A 338 4.90 -2.96 23.00
CA ILE A 338 6.29 -2.88 23.47
C ILE A 338 6.39 -1.69 24.40
N ARG A 339 6.86 -1.91 25.63
CA ARG A 339 7.21 -0.84 26.58
C ARG A 339 8.69 -0.46 26.41
N ASN A 340 9.07 0.72 26.88
CA ASN A 340 10.48 1.15 26.90
C ASN A 340 11.26 0.31 27.93
N HIS A 341 11.76 -0.86 27.52
CA HIS A 341 12.55 -1.77 28.35
C HIS A 341 13.36 -2.75 27.46
N PRO A 342 14.33 -3.53 28.00
CA PRO A 342 15.09 -4.50 27.23
C PRO A 342 14.18 -5.63 26.72
N LYS A 343 14.70 -6.39 25.75
CA LYS A 343 14.02 -7.57 25.17
C LYS A 343 12.68 -7.25 24.48
N PRO A 344 12.63 -6.30 23.52
CA PRO A 344 11.38 -5.87 22.89
C PRO A 344 10.70 -6.97 22.04
N LEU A 345 11.48 -7.90 21.46
CA LEU A 345 10.92 -9.04 20.71
C LEU A 345 10.21 -10.03 21.64
N GLN A 346 10.80 -10.32 22.81
CA GLN A 346 10.20 -11.18 23.82
C GLN A 346 8.92 -10.56 24.38
N GLN A 347 8.94 -9.26 24.69
CA GLN A 347 7.74 -8.53 25.14
C GLN A 347 6.59 -8.67 24.13
N LEU A 348 6.89 -8.43 22.85
CA LEU A 348 5.89 -8.55 21.79
C LEU A 348 5.37 -9.98 21.67
N THR A 349 6.26 -10.98 21.66
CA THR A 349 5.90 -12.40 21.52
C THR A 349 4.97 -12.84 22.65
N ASN A 350 5.35 -12.56 23.91
CA ASN A 350 4.53 -12.89 25.07
C ASN A 350 3.16 -12.22 24.97
N ARG A 351 3.10 -10.95 24.56
CA ARG A 351 1.84 -10.21 24.44
C ARG A 351 0.94 -10.74 23.31
N LEU A 352 1.52 -11.24 22.22
CA LEU A 352 0.76 -11.88 21.14
C LEU A 352 0.19 -13.24 21.61
N GLN A 353 0.99 -14.04 22.32
CA GLN A 353 0.55 -15.31 22.90
C GLN A 353 -0.59 -15.11 23.91
N GLU A 354 -0.48 -14.12 24.80
CA GLU A 354 -1.55 -13.77 25.75
C GLU A 354 -2.87 -13.46 25.04
N LYS A 355 -2.83 -12.66 23.96
CA LYS A 355 -4.04 -12.29 23.20
C LYS A 355 -4.68 -13.48 22.50
N GLN A 356 -3.86 -14.35 21.91
CA GLN A 356 -4.35 -15.58 21.28
C GLN A 356 -4.99 -16.51 22.31
N GLY A 357 -4.36 -16.67 23.49
CA GLY A 357 -4.91 -17.48 24.58
C GLY A 357 -6.25 -16.97 25.10
N ILE A 358 -6.44 -15.65 25.20
CA ILE A 358 -7.73 -15.05 25.60
C ILE A 358 -8.81 -15.31 24.54
N GLN A 359 -8.49 -15.12 23.25
CA GLN A 359 -9.45 -15.37 22.17
C GLN A 359 -9.90 -16.83 22.12
N HIS A 360 -8.97 -17.78 22.28
CA HIS A 360 -9.30 -19.20 22.32
C HIS A 360 -10.25 -19.54 23.48
N LYS A 361 -9.97 -19.01 24.69
CA LYS A 361 -10.84 -19.21 25.86
C LYS A 361 -12.24 -18.60 25.69
N MET A 362 -12.39 -17.51 24.93
CA MET A 362 -13.71 -16.93 24.64
C MET A 362 -14.48 -17.76 23.60
N LEU A 363 -13.80 -18.32 22.60
CA LEU A 363 -14.40 -19.22 21.61
C LEU A 363 -14.84 -20.55 22.25
N ASP A 364 -14.02 -21.13 23.12
CA ASP A 364 -14.36 -22.36 23.86
C ASP A 364 -15.60 -22.15 24.75
N LYS A 365 -15.75 -20.96 25.36
CA LYS A 365 -16.96 -20.60 26.12
C LYS A 365 -18.20 -20.41 25.23
N SER A 366 -18.04 -20.01 23.97
CA SER A 366 -19.17 -19.91 23.02
C SER A 366 -19.57 -21.26 22.42
N CYS A 367 -18.64 -22.21 22.31
CA CYS A 367 -18.94 -23.58 21.85
C CYS A 367 -19.56 -24.48 22.93
N SER A 368 -19.58 -24.06 24.20
CA SER A 368 -20.28 -24.77 25.28
C SER A 368 -21.72 -24.28 25.53
N ASN A 369 -22.17 -23.23 24.84
CA ASN A 369 -23.53 -22.72 25.02
C ASN A 369 -24.50 -23.27 23.97
N TYR A 370 -24.64 -24.61 23.94
CA TYR A 370 -26.01 -25.10 24.05
C TYR A 370 -26.41 -24.79 25.49
N SER A 371 -27.08 -23.65 25.68
CA SER A 371 -27.93 -23.47 26.84
C SER A 371 -28.93 -24.63 26.78
N LYS A 372 -28.61 -25.77 27.41
CA LYS A 372 -29.62 -26.72 27.81
C LYS A 372 -30.45 -25.94 28.80
N VAL A 373 -31.57 -25.41 28.32
CA VAL A 373 -32.64 -24.88 29.15
C VAL A 373 -33.02 -26.04 30.07
N SER A 374 -32.56 -25.99 31.31
CA SER A 374 -32.73 -27.10 32.25
C SER A 374 -34.13 -27.11 32.86
N ILE A 375 -34.91 -26.04 32.68
CA ILE A 375 -36.23 -25.85 33.31
C ILE A 375 -37.11 -25.03 32.36
N GLN A 376 -38.31 -25.52 32.08
CA GLN A 376 -39.35 -24.78 31.36
C GLN A 376 -39.82 -23.61 32.25
N HIS A 377 -39.75 -22.39 31.74
CA HIS A 377 -40.10 -21.19 32.49
C HIS A 377 -41.62 -21.09 32.66
N THR A 378 -42.14 -21.36 33.86
CA THR A 378 -43.59 -21.35 34.15
C THR A 378 -44.08 -20.12 34.90
N GLU A 379 -43.21 -19.25 35.43
CA GLU A 379 -43.64 -18.11 36.24
C GLU A 379 -42.81 -16.84 36.01
N GLY A 380 -43.08 -16.16 34.91
CA GLY A 380 -42.67 -14.75 34.76
C GLY A 380 -43.55 -14.05 33.74
N PRO A 381 -43.54 -12.70 33.74
CA PRO A 381 -44.49 -11.92 32.96
C PRO A 381 -44.30 -12.17 31.46
N ILE A 382 -45.35 -12.68 30.81
CA ILE A 382 -45.40 -12.85 29.36
C ILE A 382 -45.74 -11.48 28.74
N PRO A 383 -44.97 -10.97 27.77
CA PRO A 383 -45.34 -9.77 27.03
C PRO A 383 -46.69 -9.97 26.32
N VAL A 384 -47.63 -9.04 26.53
CA VAL A 384 -49.03 -9.11 26.04
C VAL A 384 -49.13 -9.13 24.51
N GLU A 385 -48.05 -8.85 23.79
CA GLU A 385 -48.02 -8.70 22.32
C GLU A 385 -47.78 -10.02 21.55
N LEU A 386 -47.77 -11.18 22.23
CA LEU A 386 -47.57 -12.50 21.58
C LEU A 386 -48.69 -13.51 21.83
N THR A 387 -49.88 -13.04 22.20
CA THR A 387 -51.09 -13.86 22.19
C THR A 387 -52.17 -13.22 21.32
N SER A 388 -52.04 -13.42 20.01
CA SER A 388 -53.14 -13.44 19.04
C SER A 388 -52.73 -14.23 17.81
#